data_AF-A0A930ESK3-F1
#
_entry.id   AF-A0A930ESK3-F1
#
_cell.length_a   1.000
_cell.length_b   1.000
_cell.length_c   1.000
_cell.angle_alpha   90.00
_cell.angle_beta   90.00
_cell.angle_gamma   90.00
#
_symmetry.space_group_name_H-M   'P 1'
#
loop_
_entity.id
_entity.type
_entity.pdbx_description
1 polymer ?
#
loop_
_entity_poly.entity_id
_entity_poly.type
_entity_poly.pdbx_seq_one_letter_code
_entity_poly.pdbx_strand_id
1 'polypeptide(L)'
;MSIQEREINKKHAYKMKWSLSNYLPLIFIVLAIVLLCYVHSLSAGNYADFFPINGTFQNYNPVRRFLAGQIPYRDFYDYLGIGHLYIGSLFTLLFGGNYVASLRAFSFLTFGGFSSFAFLIFYSVCRKKDLAGSLTIFAMLFLLILPIIYKNSYTTGNQILSALIYALGTGNSARLIRGLILPISCGLLYGAYFINERWIGNINFKYKEFLIPLTFGVISGFSFGWSNDYGIGTWLSLLILGFWLTICRKNSVSFIFKSTILMMVTSILSISIFISIFTLGNLSSWFSINFGGGSYQNWYFNTIGVKSYYITDINVYLPVLIQAALALYYLGKLYVLRGTKYGFLRYGILALLNMTCFCVVNEYKLLSSGMCCMKLLSRF
;
A
#
# COMPACT_ATOMS: atom_id res chain seq x y z
N MET A 1 46.47 17.36 -25.50
CA MET A 1 45.43 16.70 -24.67
C MET A 1 44.91 15.50 -25.45
N SER A 2 45.27 14.30 -25.01
CA SER A 2 45.01 13.06 -25.77
C SER A 2 43.50 12.77 -25.83
N ILE A 3 43.06 11.99 -26.82
CA ILE A 3 41.66 11.56 -26.95
C ILE A 3 41.21 10.80 -25.68
N GLN A 4 42.13 10.07 -25.03
CA GLN A 4 41.91 9.42 -23.74
C GLN A 4 41.66 10.42 -22.60
N GLU A 5 42.40 11.54 -22.52
CA GLU A 5 42.14 12.59 -21.51
C GLU A 5 40.77 13.26 -21.71
N ARG A 6 40.30 13.40 -22.96
CA ARG A 6 38.95 13.92 -23.27
C ARG A 6 37.85 12.95 -22.85
N GLU A 7 38.04 11.64 -23.02
CA GLU A 7 37.07 10.64 -22.57
C GLU A 7 37.05 10.46 -21.04
N ILE A 8 38.21 10.51 -20.38
CA ILE A 8 38.31 10.47 -18.92
C ILE A 8 37.67 11.72 -18.31
N ASN A 9 37.89 12.90 -18.90
CA ASN A 9 37.21 14.14 -18.48
C ASN A 9 35.70 14.12 -18.80
N LYS A 10 35.23 13.48 -19.87
CA LYS A 10 33.78 13.27 -20.11
C LYS A 10 33.17 12.31 -19.08
N LYS A 11 33.86 11.24 -18.71
CA LYS A 11 33.43 10.32 -17.64
C LYS A 11 33.43 10.99 -16.26
N HIS A 12 34.38 11.89 -15.99
CA HIS A 12 34.41 12.68 -14.76
C HIS A 12 33.42 13.86 -14.77
N ALA A 13 33.12 14.46 -15.92
CA ALA A 13 32.09 15.51 -16.05
C ALA A 13 30.65 14.97 -15.93
N TYR A 14 30.45 13.66 -16.12
CA TYR A 14 29.22 12.96 -15.74
C TYR A 14 29.12 12.67 -14.24
N LYS A 15 30.06 13.14 -13.40
CA LYS A 15 29.78 13.38 -11.97
C LYS A 15 28.81 14.55 -11.86
N MET A 16 27.53 14.22 -11.98
CA MET A 16 26.42 14.78 -11.21
C MET A 16 26.60 16.27 -10.85
N LYS A 17 26.36 17.16 -11.83
CA LYS A 17 26.11 18.58 -11.55
C LYS A 17 24.74 18.65 -10.85
N TRP A 18 24.74 18.45 -9.53
CA TRP A 18 23.59 18.65 -8.66
C TRP A 18 23.24 20.13 -8.63
N SER A 19 22.58 20.63 -9.68
CA SER A 19 21.97 21.94 -9.63
C SER A 19 20.64 21.81 -8.92
N LEU A 20 20.46 22.52 -7.81
CA LEU A 20 19.20 22.61 -7.06
C LEU A 20 18.02 22.97 -7.98
N SER A 21 18.29 23.72 -9.06
CA SER A 21 17.32 24.09 -10.09
C SER A 21 16.61 22.89 -10.74
N ASN A 22 17.28 21.75 -10.87
CA ASN A 22 16.70 20.56 -11.52
C ASN A 22 15.72 19.80 -10.62
N TYR A 23 15.75 20.06 -9.31
CA TYR A 23 14.87 19.41 -8.32
C TYR A 23 13.81 20.36 -7.77
N LEU A 24 13.96 21.66 -7.98
CA LEU A 24 13.05 22.69 -7.49
C LEU A 24 11.57 22.45 -7.89
N PRO A 25 11.23 22.04 -9.12
CA PRO A 25 9.85 21.73 -9.48
C PRO A 25 9.27 20.55 -8.67
N LEU A 26 10.06 19.51 -8.48
CA LEU A 26 9.64 18.33 -7.70
C LEU A 26 9.47 18.66 -6.22
N ILE A 27 10.37 19.47 -5.66
CA ILE A 27 10.26 19.94 -4.27
C ILE A 27 8.98 20.77 -4.10
N PHE A 28 8.71 21.70 -5.02
CA PHE A 28 7.49 22.49 -5.00
C PHE A 28 6.23 21.62 -5.06
N ILE A 29 6.21 20.62 -5.93
CA ILE A 29 5.10 19.65 -6.04
C ILE A 29 4.89 18.92 -4.71
N VAL A 30 5.96 18.41 -4.09
CA VAL A 30 5.87 17.69 -2.80
C VAL A 30 5.34 18.61 -1.70
N LEU A 31 5.86 19.85 -1.61
CA LEU A 31 5.39 20.84 -0.64
C LEU A 31 3.92 21.19 -0.86
N ALA A 32 3.48 21.37 -2.11
CA ALA A 32 2.09 21.64 -2.42
C ALA A 32 1.16 20.48 -1.99
N ILE A 33 1.55 19.23 -2.26
CA ILE A 33 0.80 18.04 -1.81
C ILE A 33 0.71 18.01 -0.28
N VAL A 34 1.83 18.19 0.42
CA VAL A 34 1.86 18.22 1.90
C VAL A 34 0.98 19.34 2.44
N LEU A 35 1.05 20.53 1.86
CA LEU A 35 0.21 21.67 2.25
C LEU A 35 -1.27 21.37 2.05
N LEU A 36 -1.66 20.77 0.92
CA LEU A 36 -3.06 20.39 0.68
C LEU A 36 -3.55 19.35 1.69
N CYS A 37 -2.73 18.34 2.03
CA CYS A 37 -3.03 17.38 3.09
C CYS A 37 -3.18 18.06 4.45
N TYR A 38 -2.32 19.03 4.76
CA TYR A 38 -2.38 19.78 6.00
C TYR A 38 -3.65 20.63 6.08
N VAL A 39 -3.95 21.43 5.05
CA VAL A 39 -5.16 22.26 4.97
C VAL A 39 -6.42 21.41 5.11
N HIS A 40 -6.50 20.28 4.41
CA HIS A 40 -7.61 19.34 4.55
C HIS A 40 -7.77 18.85 6.00
N SER A 41 -6.65 18.54 6.68
CA SER A 41 -6.66 18.04 8.05
C SER A 41 -7.12 19.05 9.10
N LEU A 42 -6.99 20.36 8.86
CA LEU A 42 -7.36 21.39 9.83
C LEU A 42 -8.85 21.40 10.19
N SER A 43 -9.71 20.92 9.30
CA SER A 43 -11.14 20.80 9.56
C SER A 43 -11.48 19.64 10.52
N ALA A 44 -10.57 18.67 10.68
CA ALA A 44 -10.81 17.49 11.47
C ALA A 44 -10.70 17.77 12.98
N GLY A 45 -11.70 17.32 13.73
CA GLY A 45 -11.71 17.38 15.19
C GLY A 45 -12.06 18.74 15.80
N ASN A 46 -12.46 19.75 15.00
CA ASN A 46 -12.79 21.09 15.52
C ASN A 46 -14.02 21.12 16.44
N TYR A 47 -14.87 20.10 16.39
CA TYR A 47 -16.08 19.97 17.21
C TYR A 47 -16.11 18.66 18.01
N ALA A 48 -14.95 18.00 18.17
CA ALA A 48 -14.87 16.69 18.81
C ALA A 48 -14.16 16.80 20.15
N ASP A 49 -14.94 16.77 21.22
CA ASP A 49 -14.45 16.56 22.59
C ASP A 49 -15.00 15.21 23.09
N PHE A 50 -14.10 14.27 23.36
CA PHE A 50 -14.46 12.90 23.71
C PHE A 50 -13.42 12.28 24.65
N PHE A 51 -13.91 11.59 25.68
CA PHE A 51 -13.09 10.76 26.55
C PHE A 51 -12.94 9.35 25.98
N PRO A 52 -11.75 8.95 25.50
CA PRO A 52 -11.55 7.63 24.91
C PRO A 52 -11.70 6.53 25.96
N ILE A 53 -12.54 5.54 25.64
CA ILE A 53 -12.65 4.32 26.44
C ILE A 53 -11.70 3.24 25.89
N ASN A 54 -11.38 2.25 26.71
CA ASN A 54 -10.58 1.11 26.27
C ASN A 54 -11.40 0.26 25.29
N GLY A 55 -11.03 0.26 24.01
CA GLY A 55 -11.64 -0.58 22.97
C GLY A 55 -10.87 -0.51 21.67
N THR A 56 -10.75 -1.62 20.94
CA THR A 56 -9.97 -1.68 19.69
C THR A 56 -10.69 -1.00 18.52
N PHE A 57 -12.03 -0.89 18.58
CA PHE A 57 -12.88 -0.27 17.56
C PHE A 57 -12.87 1.27 17.56
N GLN A 58 -12.04 1.88 18.41
CA GLN A 58 -11.76 3.31 18.40
C GLN A 58 -10.34 3.49 17.88
N ASN A 59 -10.15 4.02 16.67
CA ASN A 59 -8.83 4.19 16.05
C ASN A 59 -7.81 4.90 16.97
N TYR A 60 -8.26 5.84 17.80
CA TYR A 60 -7.39 6.55 18.73
C TYR A 60 -6.93 5.70 19.92
N ASN A 61 -7.68 4.68 20.34
CA ASN A 61 -7.35 3.92 21.53
C ASN A 61 -6.07 3.05 21.36
N PRO A 62 -5.88 2.28 20.27
CA PRO A 62 -4.59 1.65 19.99
C PRO A 62 -3.44 2.68 19.92
N VAL A 63 -3.67 3.82 19.26
CA VAL A 63 -2.68 4.90 19.11
C VAL A 63 -2.24 5.48 20.46
N ARG A 64 -3.18 5.88 21.32
CA ARG A 64 -2.86 6.47 22.63
C ARG A 64 -2.13 5.46 23.55
N ARG A 65 -2.48 4.17 23.45
CA ARG A 65 -1.84 3.11 24.23
C ARG A 65 -0.40 2.88 23.75
N PHE A 66 -0.20 2.89 22.43
CA PHE A 66 1.14 2.82 21.84
C PHE A 66 2.01 4.03 22.24
N LEU A 67 1.47 5.24 22.15
CA LEU A 67 2.16 6.46 22.58
C LEU A 67 2.44 6.50 24.09
N ALA A 68 1.65 5.79 24.90
CA ALA A 68 1.90 5.59 26.33
C ALA A 68 2.95 4.49 26.63
N GLY A 69 3.62 3.94 25.61
CA GLY A 69 4.67 2.93 25.76
C GLY A 69 4.17 1.50 25.92
N GLN A 70 2.88 1.24 25.71
CA GLN A 70 2.35 -0.12 25.73
C GLN A 70 2.75 -0.88 24.46
N ILE A 71 2.97 -2.19 24.58
CA ILE A 71 3.44 -3.05 23.49
C ILE A 71 2.25 -3.67 22.74
N PRO A 72 2.18 -3.52 21.40
CA PRO A 72 1.15 -4.15 20.58
C PRO A 72 1.18 -5.68 20.70
N TYR A 73 0.01 -6.29 20.80
CA TYR A 73 -0.23 -7.73 20.94
C TYR A 73 0.32 -8.38 22.22
N ARG A 74 0.80 -7.57 23.16
CA ARG A 74 1.04 -7.97 24.56
C ARG A 74 0.07 -7.25 25.50
N ASP A 75 0.07 -5.92 25.42
CA ASP A 75 -0.69 -5.08 26.34
C ASP A 75 -2.05 -4.69 25.73
N PHE A 76 -2.10 -4.53 24.39
CA PHE A 76 -3.30 -4.17 23.65
C PHE A 76 -3.34 -4.80 22.27
N TYR A 77 -4.53 -4.90 21.70
CA TYR A 77 -4.75 -5.47 20.38
C TYR A 77 -5.17 -4.42 19.37
N ASP A 78 -4.77 -4.63 18.14
CA ASP A 78 -5.18 -3.80 17.02
C ASP A 78 -5.62 -4.70 15.86
N TYR A 79 -6.88 -4.59 15.47
CA TYR A 79 -7.48 -5.47 14.47
C TYR A 79 -7.26 -4.96 13.05
N LEU A 80 -6.81 -3.71 12.87
CA LEU A 80 -6.63 -3.09 11.57
C LEU A 80 -5.21 -3.31 11.00
N GLY A 81 -4.32 -3.92 11.79
CA GLY A 81 -2.95 -4.30 11.45
C GLY A 81 -1.89 -3.27 11.84
N ILE A 82 -0.62 -3.59 11.65
CA ILE A 82 0.49 -2.85 12.29
C ILE A 82 0.77 -1.51 11.59
N GLY A 83 0.57 -1.45 10.27
CA GLY A 83 0.95 -0.30 9.46
C GLY A 83 0.24 0.98 9.87
N HIS A 84 -1.09 0.93 9.98
CA HIS A 84 -1.87 2.11 10.36
C HIS A 84 -1.61 2.53 11.83
N LEU A 85 -1.30 1.59 12.73
CA LEU A 85 -0.95 1.89 14.12
C LEU A 85 0.32 2.71 14.20
N TYR A 86 1.40 2.25 13.55
CA TYR A 86 2.70 2.91 13.62
C TYR A 86 2.69 4.26 12.90
N ILE A 87 2.18 4.32 11.67
CA ILE A 87 2.12 5.58 10.92
C ILE A 87 1.11 6.54 11.54
N GLY A 88 -0.03 6.04 12.01
CA GLY A 88 -1.06 6.83 12.69
C GLY A 88 -0.53 7.41 13.99
N SER A 89 0.21 6.64 14.79
CA SER A 89 0.83 7.12 16.03
C SER A 89 1.90 8.16 15.79
N LEU A 90 2.79 7.95 14.80
CA LEU A 90 3.81 8.92 14.43
C LEU A 90 3.19 10.28 14.07
N PHE A 91 2.20 10.28 13.17
CA PHE A 91 1.56 11.53 12.77
C PHE A 91 0.70 12.12 13.89
N THR A 92 0.06 11.29 14.74
CA THR A 92 -0.66 11.80 15.91
C THR A 92 0.29 12.55 16.84
N LEU A 93 1.49 12.02 17.08
CA LEU A 93 2.54 12.69 17.86
C LEU A 93 2.96 14.02 17.21
N LEU A 94 3.21 14.04 15.90
CA LEU A 94 3.58 15.26 15.17
C LEU A 94 2.51 16.36 15.23
N PHE A 95 1.23 15.99 15.36
CA PHE A 95 0.11 16.93 15.46
C PHE A 95 -0.24 17.31 16.92
N GLY A 96 0.44 16.75 17.93
CA GLY A 96 0.29 17.12 19.34
C GLY A 96 -0.03 15.97 20.31
N GLY A 97 -0.23 14.74 19.84
CA GLY A 97 -0.30 13.54 20.69
C GLY A 97 -1.62 13.29 21.42
N ASN A 98 -2.66 14.10 21.17
CA ASN A 98 -3.98 13.97 21.80
C ASN A 98 -5.07 13.45 20.83
N TYR A 99 -6.32 13.35 21.29
CA TYR A 99 -7.44 12.83 20.50
C TYR A 99 -7.69 13.68 19.24
N VAL A 100 -7.77 15.00 19.38
CA VAL A 100 -7.96 15.92 18.25
C VAL A 100 -6.80 15.82 17.25
N ALA A 101 -5.56 15.74 17.74
CA ALA A 101 -4.37 15.51 16.94
C ALA A 101 -4.46 14.21 16.13
N SER A 102 -5.05 13.15 16.70
CA SER A 102 -5.26 11.90 15.97
C SER A 102 -6.27 12.04 14.83
N LEU A 103 -7.35 12.81 15.01
CA LEU A 103 -8.32 13.07 13.95
C LEU A 103 -7.68 13.84 12.79
N ARG A 104 -6.85 14.84 13.11
CA ARG A 104 -6.07 15.59 12.12
C ARG A 104 -5.04 14.71 11.43
N ALA A 105 -4.28 13.91 12.17
CA ALA A 105 -3.29 12.99 11.63
C ALA A 105 -3.92 11.98 10.66
N PHE A 106 -5.05 11.37 11.02
CA PHE A 106 -5.73 10.40 10.16
C PHE A 106 -6.38 11.07 8.94
N SER A 107 -6.85 12.32 9.05
CA SER A 107 -7.31 13.10 7.89
C SER A 107 -6.15 13.45 6.94
N PHE A 108 -5.02 13.88 7.48
CA PHE A 108 -3.80 14.14 6.73
C PHE A 108 -3.32 12.88 5.99
N LEU A 109 -3.23 11.75 6.69
CA LEU A 109 -2.76 10.48 6.14
C LEU A 109 -3.72 9.90 5.09
N THR A 110 -5.03 10.09 5.27
CA THR A 110 -6.03 9.69 4.28
C THR A 110 -5.82 10.44 2.96
N PHE A 111 -5.74 11.78 3.02
CA PHE A 111 -5.56 12.59 1.82
C PHE A 111 -4.16 12.41 1.21
N GLY A 112 -3.14 12.21 2.06
CA GLY A 112 -1.80 11.79 1.65
C GLY A 112 -1.81 10.44 0.94
N GLY A 113 -2.58 9.48 1.44
CA GLY A 113 -2.80 8.18 0.81
C GLY A 113 -3.41 8.32 -0.57
N PHE A 114 -4.51 9.07 -0.70
CA PHE A 114 -5.09 9.40 -2.00
C PHE A 114 -4.05 10.00 -2.96
N SER A 115 -3.28 11.01 -2.49
CA SER A 115 -2.27 11.67 -3.32
C SER A 115 -1.19 10.70 -3.82
N SER A 116 -0.78 9.74 -2.99
CA SER A 116 0.24 8.75 -3.34
C SER A 116 -0.26 7.76 -4.39
N PHE A 117 -1.52 7.33 -4.30
CA PHE A 117 -2.17 6.51 -5.34
C PHE A 117 -2.31 7.27 -6.65
N ALA A 118 -2.85 8.49 -6.60
CA ALA A 118 -3.00 9.35 -7.78
C ALA A 118 -1.65 9.58 -8.47
N PHE A 119 -0.61 9.89 -7.70
CA PHE A 119 0.74 10.08 -8.23
C PHE A 119 1.28 8.82 -8.91
N LEU A 120 1.12 7.64 -8.30
CA LEU A 120 1.59 6.39 -8.91
C LEU A 120 0.85 6.05 -10.20
N ILE A 121 -0.46 6.25 -10.24
CA ILE A 121 -1.28 6.03 -11.44
C ILE A 121 -0.84 7.00 -12.53
N PHE A 122 -0.82 8.30 -12.25
CA PHE A 122 -0.41 9.31 -13.22
C PHE A 122 1.05 9.13 -13.65
N TYR A 123 1.96 8.75 -12.76
CA TYR A 123 3.35 8.48 -13.14
C TYR A 123 3.46 7.25 -14.06
N SER A 124 2.68 6.21 -13.79
CA SER A 124 2.61 5.03 -14.67
C SER A 124 2.07 5.41 -16.05
N VAL A 125 1.05 6.27 -16.12
CA VAL A 125 0.36 6.68 -17.35
C VAL A 125 1.05 7.83 -18.11
N CYS A 126 1.77 8.73 -17.45
CA CYS A 126 2.37 9.89 -18.09
C CYS A 126 3.90 9.76 -18.24
N ARG A 127 4.53 8.91 -17.43
CA ARG A 127 5.99 8.66 -17.40
C ARG A 127 6.87 9.87 -17.07
N LYS A 128 6.28 11.03 -16.78
CA LYS A 128 6.95 12.26 -16.38
C LYS A 128 6.54 12.60 -14.94
N LYS A 129 7.53 12.75 -14.05
CA LYS A 129 7.29 13.00 -12.61
C LYS A 129 6.57 14.32 -12.38
N ASP A 130 7.00 15.36 -13.09
CA ASP A 130 6.44 16.71 -12.93
C ASP A 130 4.97 16.75 -13.36
N LEU A 131 4.66 16.21 -14.55
CA LEU A 131 3.28 16.11 -15.04
C LEU A 131 2.41 15.25 -14.11
N ALA A 132 2.92 14.11 -13.62
CA ALA A 132 2.18 13.28 -12.69
C ALA A 132 1.89 14.01 -11.37
N GLY A 133 2.87 14.75 -10.85
CA GLY A 133 2.70 15.58 -9.66
C GLY A 133 1.68 16.69 -9.86
N SER A 134 1.72 17.40 -10.99
CA SER A 134 0.74 18.43 -11.33
C SER A 134 -0.67 17.85 -11.47
N LEU A 135 -0.83 16.68 -12.09
CA LEU A 135 -2.12 16.00 -12.20
C LEU A 135 -2.63 15.52 -10.84
N THR A 136 -1.74 15.07 -9.94
CA THR A 136 -2.11 14.74 -8.55
C THR A 136 -2.62 15.96 -7.81
N ILE A 137 -1.90 17.09 -7.88
CA ILE A 137 -2.32 18.35 -7.26
C ILE A 137 -3.68 18.79 -7.83
N PHE A 138 -3.84 18.72 -9.15
CA PHE A 138 -5.11 19.03 -9.80
C PHE A 138 -6.24 18.14 -9.30
N ALA A 139 -6.03 16.81 -9.20
CA ALA A 139 -7.03 15.89 -8.68
C ALA A 139 -7.39 16.17 -7.21
N MET A 140 -6.40 16.53 -6.38
CA MET A 140 -6.62 16.91 -4.97
C MET A 140 -7.43 18.21 -4.87
N LEU A 141 -7.05 19.25 -5.61
CA LEU A 141 -7.79 20.52 -5.66
C LEU A 141 -9.22 20.31 -6.17
N PHE A 142 -9.38 19.50 -7.20
CA PHE A 142 -10.68 19.15 -7.75
C PHE A 142 -11.57 18.49 -6.67
N LEU A 143 -11.04 17.53 -5.90
CA LEU A 143 -11.78 16.93 -4.80
C LEU A 143 -12.15 17.93 -3.70
N LEU A 144 -11.30 18.91 -3.39
CA LEU A 144 -11.57 19.92 -2.36
C LEU A 144 -12.60 20.97 -2.81
N ILE A 145 -12.56 21.39 -4.07
CA ILE A 145 -13.40 22.49 -4.60
C ILE A 145 -14.77 21.99 -5.05
N LEU A 146 -14.83 20.82 -5.71
CA LEU A 146 -16.04 20.34 -6.36
C LEU A 146 -17.26 20.17 -5.42
N PRO A 147 -17.10 19.69 -4.16
CA PRO A 147 -18.21 19.61 -3.20
C PRO A 147 -18.86 20.97 -2.93
N ILE A 148 -18.09 22.06 -2.95
CA ILE A 148 -18.59 23.42 -2.73
C ILE A 148 -19.53 23.83 -3.87
N ILE A 149 -19.20 23.45 -5.11
CA ILE A 149 -20.00 23.73 -6.31
C ILE A 149 -21.32 22.95 -6.27
N TYR A 150 -21.27 21.66 -5.92
CA TYR A 150 -22.48 20.83 -5.86
C TYR A 150 -23.39 21.12 -4.67
N LYS A 151 -22.84 21.57 -3.54
CA LYS A 151 -23.65 21.98 -2.38
C LYS A 151 -24.65 23.10 -2.73
N ASN A 152 -24.31 23.93 -3.72
CA ASN A 152 -25.13 25.04 -4.18
C ASN A 152 -26.04 24.68 -5.38
N SER A 153 -26.03 23.44 -5.86
CA SER A 153 -26.75 22.99 -7.05
C SER A 153 -27.90 22.05 -6.65
N TYR A 154 -29.15 22.54 -6.72
CA TYR A 154 -30.28 22.04 -5.93
C TYR A 154 -30.91 20.66 -6.28
N THR A 155 -30.59 19.97 -7.38
CA THR A 155 -31.52 18.91 -7.85
C THR A 155 -30.93 17.63 -8.44
N THR A 156 -29.63 17.50 -8.68
CA THR A 156 -29.05 16.25 -9.27
C THR A 156 -27.69 15.85 -8.68
N GLY A 157 -27.13 16.69 -7.80
CA GLY A 157 -25.77 16.53 -7.27
C GLY A 157 -25.63 15.60 -6.07
N ASN A 158 -26.71 15.16 -5.41
CA ASN A 158 -26.61 14.57 -4.07
C ASN A 158 -25.81 13.26 -4.01
N GLN A 159 -25.92 12.39 -5.01
CA GLN A 159 -25.14 11.14 -5.06
C GLN A 159 -23.66 11.40 -5.37
N ILE A 160 -23.37 12.30 -6.31
CA ILE A 160 -22.01 12.71 -6.66
C ILE A 160 -21.35 13.41 -5.47
N LEU A 161 -22.07 14.35 -4.84
CA LEU A 161 -21.64 15.04 -3.63
C LEU A 161 -21.38 14.06 -2.49
N SER A 162 -22.25 13.08 -2.28
CA SER A 162 -22.05 12.03 -1.26
C SER A 162 -20.81 11.20 -1.54
N ALA A 163 -20.56 10.83 -2.80
CA ALA A 163 -19.37 10.09 -3.21
C ALA A 163 -18.08 10.93 -3.03
N LEU A 164 -18.12 12.23 -3.35
CA LEU A 164 -17.00 13.15 -3.18
C LEU A 164 -16.69 13.37 -1.69
N ILE A 165 -17.72 13.60 -0.87
CA ILE A 165 -17.58 13.73 0.59
C ILE A 165 -17.02 12.43 1.17
N TYR A 166 -17.50 11.28 0.70
CA TYR A 166 -16.98 9.98 1.12
C TYR A 166 -15.49 9.81 0.75
N ALA A 167 -15.07 10.26 -0.44
CA ALA A 167 -13.69 10.20 -0.88
C ALA A 167 -12.75 11.14 -0.10
N LEU A 168 -13.26 12.26 0.41
CA LEU A 168 -12.53 13.18 1.28
C LEU A 168 -12.48 12.71 2.75
N GLY A 169 -13.46 11.92 3.18
CA GLY A 169 -13.51 11.41 4.55
C GLY A 169 -12.37 10.45 4.87
N THR A 170 -11.99 10.37 6.14
CA THR A 170 -11.06 9.35 6.67
C THR A 170 -11.53 7.91 6.42
N GLY A 171 -12.82 7.77 6.10
CA GLY A 171 -13.49 6.49 5.87
C GLY A 171 -13.62 5.67 7.14
N ASN A 172 -14.37 4.58 7.03
CA ASN A 172 -14.45 3.58 8.09
C ASN A 172 -13.14 2.80 8.15
N SER A 173 -12.67 2.51 9.37
CA SER A 173 -11.52 1.62 9.61
C SER A 173 -10.23 2.08 8.93
N ALA A 174 -10.00 3.39 8.82
CA ALA A 174 -8.77 3.98 8.26
C ALA A 174 -8.38 3.39 6.88
N ARG A 175 -9.39 3.14 6.01
CA ARG A 175 -9.25 2.33 4.79
C ARG A 175 -8.10 2.79 3.89
N LEU A 176 -7.96 4.08 3.63
CA LEU A 176 -6.89 4.61 2.78
C LEU A 176 -5.50 4.44 3.41
N ILE A 177 -5.40 4.53 4.74
CA ILE A 177 -4.15 4.33 5.49
C ILE A 177 -3.75 2.84 5.45
N ARG A 178 -4.71 1.92 5.59
CA ARG A 178 -4.46 0.49 5.37
C ARG A 178 -4.04 0.21 3.92
N GLY A 179 -4.65 0.89 2.95
CA GLY A 179 -4.28 0.81 1.54
C GLY A 179 -2.91 1.40 1.18
N LEU A 180 -2.29 2.24 2.02
CA LEU A 180 -0.97 2.84 1.77
C LEU A 180 0.14 1.81 1.51
N ILE A 181 -0.06 0.55 1.89
CA ILE A 181 0.93 -0.49 1.61
C ILE A 181 1.22 -0.66 0.13
N LEU A 182 0.26 -0.43 -0.77
CA LEU A 182 0.51 -0.54 -2.21
C LEU A 182 1.52 0.52 -2.68
N PRO A 183 1.30 1.84 -2.43
CA PRO A 183 2.28 2.84 -2.81
C PRO A 183 3.62 2.68 -2.08
N ILE A 184 3.61 2.27 -0.80
CA ILE A 184 4.82 1.99 -0.04
C ILE A 184 5.59 0.83 -0.68
N SER A 185 4.93 -0.26 -1.05
CA SER A 185 5.56 -1.42 -1.71
C SER A 185 6.18 -1.05 -3.05
N CYS A 186 5.50 -0.22 -3.85
CA CYS A 186 6.06 0.32 -5.09
C CYS A 186 7.32 1.17 -4.82
N GLY A 187 7.28 2.01 -3.79
CA GLY A 187 8.43 2.81 -3.33
C GLY A 187 9.61 1.94 -2.87
N LEU A 188 9.34 0.90 -2.08
CA LEU A 188 10.34 -0.06 -1.61
C LEU A 188 10.98 -0.83 -2.78
N LEU A 189 10.18 -1.28 -3.75
CA LEU A 189 10.68 -1.92 -4.98
C LEU A 189 11.55 -0.97 -5.80
N TYR A 190 11.15 0.30 -5.92
CA TYR A 190 11.94 1.32 -6.60
C TYR A 190 13.24 1.62 -5.87
N GLY A 191 13.22 1.70 -4.54
CA GLY A 191 14.39 1.87 -3.69
C GLY A 191 15.37 0.70 -3.80
N ALA A 192 14.86 -0.54 -3.73
CA ALA A 192 15.66 -1.74 -3.92
C ALA A 192 16.28 -1.80 -5.33
N TYR A 193 15.54 -1.41 -6.37
CA TYR A 193 16.08 -1.26 -7.71
C TYR A 193 17.20 -0.21 -7.77
N PHE A 194 17.02 0.95 -7.14
CA PHE A 194 18.04 2.00 -7.09
C PHE A 194 19.31 1.55 -6.37
N ILE A 195 19.18 0.85 -5.23
CA ILE A 195 20.31 0.27 -4.50
C ILE A 195 21.01 -0.76 -5.39
N ASN A 196 20.24 -1.63 -6.04
CA ASN A 196 20.80 -2.66 -6.91
C ASN A 196 21.56 -2.07 -8.10
N GLU A 197 21.03 -1.08 -8.80
CA GLU A 197 21.72 -0.42 -9.93
C GLU A 197 23.00 0.31 -9.48
N ARG A 198 22.93 1.06 -8.39
CA ARG A 198 23.99 1.99 -8.01
C ARG A 198 25.12 1.34 -7.20
N TRP A 199 24.81 0.35 -6.38
CA TRP A 199 25.75 -0.22 -5.41
C TRP A 199 26.10 -1.67 -5.73
N ILE A 200 25.08 -2.51 -5.95
CA ILE A 200 25.27 -3.96 -6.13
C ILE A 200 25.57 -4.31 -7.60
N GLY A 201 25.19 -3.43 -8.54
CA GLY A 201 25.31 -3.62 -9.97
C GLY A 201 26.74 -3.84 -10.44
N ASN A 202 27.72 -3.29 -9.72
CA ASN A 202 29.14 -3.44 -10.04
C ASN A 202 29.80 -4.65 -9.35
N ILE A 203 29.09 -5.29 -8.42
CA ILE A 203 29.59 -6.48 -7.74
C ILE A 203 29.25 -7.70 -8.60
N ASN A 204 30.28 -8.48 -8.94
CA ASN A 204 30.10 -9.75 -9.63
C ASN A 204 29.93 -10.87 -8.60
N PHE A 205 28.72 -11.36 -8.42
CA PHE A 205 28.44 -12.48 -7.53
C PHE A 205 27.48 -13.47 -8.17
N LYS A 206 27.68 -14.75 -7.83
CA LYS A 206 27.11 -15.93 -8.51
C LYS A 206 25.58 -15.96 -8.58
N TYR A 207 24.88 -15.30 -7.66
CA TYR A 207 23.43 -15.41 -7.48
C TYR A 207 22.67 -14.10 -7.75
N LYS A 208 23.27 -13.17 -8.51
CA LYS A 208 22.70 -11.84 -8.78
C LYS A 208 21.31 -11.84 -9.40
N GLU A 209 21.03 -12.85 -10.20
CA GLU A 209 19.73 -13.08 -10.81
C GLU A 209 18.59 -13.34 -9.81
N PHE A 210 18.92 -13.82 -8.60
CA PHE A 210 17.94 -14.10 -7.55
C PHE A 210 17.64 -12.91 -6.63
N LEU A 211 18.32 -11.78 -6.79
CA LEU A 211 18.05 -10.57 -5.99
C LEU A 211 16.64 -10.04 -6.18
N ILE A 212 16.11 -10.11 -7.40
CA ILE A 212 14.79 -9.57 -7.72
C ILE A 212 13.72 -10.45 -7.06
N PRO A 213 13.70 -11.78 -7.24
CA PRO A 213 12.85 -12.68 -6.47
C PRO A 213 12.98 -12.46 -4.94
N LEU A 214 14.20 -12.38 -4.42
CA LEU A 214 14.44 -12.10 -2.99
C LEU A 214 13.76 -10.80 -2.53
N THR A 215 13.93 -9.72 -3.30
CA THR A 215 13.32 -8.41 -3.00
C THR A 215 11.79 -8.49 -2.99
N PHE A 216 11.20 -9.17 -3.98
CA PHE A 216 9.75 -9.37 -4.04
C PHE A 216 9.24 -10.14 -2.82
N GLY A 217 9.93 -11.21 -2.41
CA GLY A 217 9.55 -11.98 -1.22
C GLY A 217 9.67 -11.17 0.08
N VAL A 218 10.77 -10.43 0.27
CA VAL A 218 10.94 -9.59 1.47
C VAL A 218 9.86 -8.51 1.55
N ILE A 219 9.60 -7.77 0.46
CA ILE A 219 8.60 -6.70 0.44
C ILE A 219 7.18 -7.25 0.56
N SER A 220 6.89 -8.41 -0.05
CA SER A 220 5.57 -9.03 0.12
C SER A 220 5.35 -9.43 1.58
N GLY A 221 6.34 -10.01 2.25
CA GLY A 221 6.23 -10.38 3.67
C GLY A 221 6.05 -9.17 4.59
N PHE A 222 6.74 -8.06 4.31
CA PHE A 222 6.48 -6.77 4.99
C PHE A 222 5.03 -6.31 4.78
N SER A 223 4.52 -6.46 3.55
CA SER A 223 3.17 -6.01 3.20
C SER A 223 2.09 -6.76 3.96
N PHE A 224 2.27 -8.05 4.19
CA PHE A 224 1.32 -8.89 4.92
C PHE A 224 0.98 -8.35 6.32
N GLY A 225 1.98 -7.89 7.07
CA GLY A 225 1.77 -7.35 8.43
C GLY A 225 1.15 -5.95 8.47
N TRP A 226 1.08 -5.24 7.34
CA TRP A 226 0.65 -3.85 7.29
C TRP A 226 -0.83 -3.67 7.68
N SER A 227 -1.71 -4.48 7.10
CA SER A 227 -3.13 -4.49 7.43
C SER A 227 -3.73 -5.88 7.26
N ASN A 228 -4.82 -6.12 7.97
CA ASN A 228 -5.57 -7.39 7.94
C ASN A 228 -6.34 -7.66 6.64
N ASP A 229 -6.28 -6.76 5.66
CA ASP A 229 -6.95 -6.87 4.35
C ASP A 229 -6.01 -6.45 3.20
N TYR A 230 -5.75 -5.16 3.02
CA TYR A 230 -4.83 -4.65 2.01
C TYR A 230 -3.44 -5.24 2.13
N GLY A 231 -2.97 -5.55 3.34
CA GLY A 231 -1.67 -6.20 3.55
C GLY A 231 -1.60 -7.59 2.93
N ILE A 232 -2.58 -8.45 3.20
CA ILE A 232 -2.67 -9.81 2.66
C ILE A 232 -2.90 -9.79 1.15
N GLY A 233 -3.85 -8.98 0.67
CA GLY A 233 -4.10 -8.79 -0.75
C GLY A 233 -2.86 -8.29 -1.52
N THR A 234 -2.08 -7.39 -0.91
CA THR A 234 -0.82 -6.89 -1.49
C THR A 234 0.26 -7.96 -1.47
N TRP A 235 0.40 -8.73 -0.37
CA TRP A 235 1.34 -9.85 -0.28
C TRP A 235 1.13 -10.85 -1.42
N LEU A 236 -0.09 -11.31 -1.62
CA LEU A 236 -0.43 -12.24 -2.71
C LEU A 236 -0.18 -11.61 -4.08
N SER A 237 -0.63 -10.37 -4.29
CA SER A 237 -0.47 -9.69 -5.58
C SER A 237 0.99 -9.44 -5.95
N LEU A 238 1.85 -9.16 -4.97
CA LEU A 238 3.29 -9.02 -5.17
C LEU A 238 3.96 -10.34 -5.54
N LEU A 239 3.58 -11.45 -4.90
CA LEU A 239 4.09 -12.78 -5.25
C LEU A 239 3.68 -13.17 -6.68
N ILE A 240 2.42 -12.93 -7.05
CA ILE A 240 1.92 -13.16 -8.42
C ILE A 240 2.67 -12.29 -9.43
N LEU A 241 2.85 -11.00 -9.14
CA LEU A 241 3.58 -10.09 -10.01
C LEU A 241 5.05 -10.49 -10.15
N GLY A 242 5.71 -10.89 -9.05
CA GLY A 242 7.11 -11.35 -9.05
C GLY A 242 7.29 -12.63 -9.86
N PHE A 243 6.36 -13.58 -9.70
CA PHE A 243 6.30 -14.80 -10.53
C PHE A 243 6.12 -14.46 -12.01
N TRP A 244 5.15 -13.62 -12.33
CA TRP A 244 4.90 -13.20 -13.71
C TRP A 244 6.10 -12.47 -14.32
N LEU A 245 6.74 -11.59 -13.56
CA LEU A 245 7.94 -10.87 -14.00
C LEU A 245 9.11 -11.82 -14.27
N THR A 246 9.21 -12.91 -13.50
CA THR A 246 10.22 -13.96 -13.71
C THR A 246 9.98 -14.68 -15.04
N ILE A 247 8.72 -15.04 -15.33
CA ILE A 247 8.31 -15.61 -16.63
C ILE A 247 8.64 -14.63 -17.77
N CYS A 248 8.29 -13.35 -17.62
CA CYS A 248 8.51 -12.34 -18.66
C CYS A 248 10.00 -12.19 -19.03
N ARG A 249 10.91 -12.42 -18.09
CA ARG A 249 12.36 -12.18 -18.25
C ARG A 249 13.14 -13.43 -18.64
N LYS A 250 12.71 -14.60 -18.18
CA LYS A 250 13.41 -15.86 -18.43
C LYS A 250 12.42 -16.98 -18.75
N ASN A 251 12.73 -17.73 -19.81
CA ASN A 251 11.94 -18.89 -20.25
C ASN A 251 12.41 -20.22 -19.62
N SER A 252 13.34 -20.19 -18.64
CA SER A 252 13.84 -21.41 -18.00
C SER A 252 12.91 -21.85 -16.87
N VAL A 253 12.27 -23.00 -17.03
CA VAL A 253 11.37 -23.61 -16.03
C VAL A 253 12.09 -23.79 -14.69
N SER A 254 13.33 -24.28 -14.69
CA SER A 254 14.12 -24.47 -13.46
C SER A 254 14.36 -23.15 -12.73
N PHE A 255 14.67 -22.07 -13.46
CA PHE A 255 14.87 -20.76 -12.85
C PHE A 255 13.57 -20.18 -12.28
N ILE A 256 12.46 -20.32 -13.01
CA ILE A 256 11.14 -19.88 -12.56
C ILE A 256 10.79 -20.60 -11.26
N PHE A 257 10.90 -21.92 -11.23
CA PHE A 257 10.59 -22.74 -10.05
C PHE A 257 11.43 -22.33 -8.82
N LYS A 258 12.76 -22.22 -8.99
CA LYS A 258 13.67 -21.79 -7.91
C LYS A 258 13.35 -20.38 -7.41
N SER A 259 13.04 -19.46 -8.32
CA SER A 259 12.68 -18.07 -7.99
C SER A 259 11.36 -18.00 -7.22
N THR A 260 10.37 -18.80 -7.61
CA THR A 260 9.07 -18.88 -6.91
C THR A 260 9.23 -19.41 -5.50
N ILE A 261 9.97 -20.51 -5.32
CA ILE A 261 10.26 -21.05 -3.97
C ILE A 261 10.99 -20.01 -3.14
N LEU A 262 12.00 -19.35 -3.71
CA LEU A 262 12.75 -18.31 -3.02
C LEU A 262 11.84 -17.16 -2.57
N MET A 263 10.95 -16.67 -3.44
CA MET A 263 9.97 -15.63 -3.10
C MET A 263 9.04 -16.07 -1.95
N MET A 264 8.53 -17.30 -2.01
CA MET A 264 7.64 -17.84 -0.97
C MET A 264 8.36 -17.94 0.38
N VAL A 265 9.51 -18.62 0.42
CA VAL A 265 10.29 -18.81 1.65
C VAL A 265 10.71 -17.47 2.26
N THR A 266 11.23 -16.56 1.44
CA THR A 266 11.67 -15.25 1.92
C THR A 266 10.49 -14.38 2.37
N SER A 267 9.31 -14.53 1.77
CA SER A 267 8.10 -13.86 2.27
C SER A 267 7.66 -14.37 3.62
N ILE A 268 7.68 -15.68 3.86
CA ILE A 268 7.31 -16.27 5.16
C ILE A 268 8.31 -15.85 6.24
N LEU A 269 9.61 -15.91 5.95
CA LEU A 269 10.65 -15.43 6.88
C LEU A 269 10.49 -13.93 7.18
N SER A 270 10.21 -13.14 6.15
CA SER A 270 9.96 -11.70 6.27
C SER A 270 8.75 -11.39 7.15
N ILE A 271 7.64 -12.12 7.01
CA ILE A 271 6.46 -12.02 7.89
C ILE A 271 6.87 -12.21 9.35
N SER A 272 7.57 -13.31 9.65
CA SER A 272 8.00 -13.62 11.02
C SER A 272 8.92 -12.54 11.58
N ILE A 273 9.88 -12.05 10.79
CA ILE A 273 10.83 -11.02 11.22
C ILE A 273 10.11 -9.69 11.48
N PHE A 274 9.36 -9.17 10.51
CA PHE A 274 8.75 -7.85 10.64
C PHE A 274 7.69 -7.80 11.73
N ILE A 275 6.82 -8.81 11.81
CA ILE A 275 5.82 -8.85 12.87
C ILE A 275 6.51 -8.94 14.23
N SER A 276 7.52 -9.79 14.39
CA SER A 276 8.26 -9.89 15.65
C SER A 276 8.95 -8.57 16.02
N ILE A 277 9.50 -7.82 15.06
CA ILE A 277 10.07 -6.49 15.33
C ILE A 277 8.99 -5.54 15.83
N PHE A 278 7.86 -5.44 15.12
CA PHE A 278 6.80 -4.48 15.44
C PHE A 278 5.95 -4.86 16.66
N THR A 279 5.96 -6.12 17.09
CA THR A 279 5.27 -6.57 18.30
C THR A 279 6.24 -6.92 19.43
N LEU A 280 7.54 -6.61 19.28
CA LEU A 280 8.60 -6.92 20.25
C LEU A 280 8.58 -8.39 20.70
N GLY A 281 8.44 -9.30 19.73
CA GLY A 281 8.46 -10.75 19.91
C GLY A 281 7.09 -11.41 20.08
N ASN A 282 5.99 -10.65 20.11
CA ASN A 282 4.64 -11.19 20.31
C ASN A 282 3.99 -11.68 19.01
N LEU A 283 4.70 -12.55 18.28
CA LEU A 283 4.25 -13.12 16.99
C LEU A 283 3.02 -14.01 17.14
N SER A 284 3.02 -14.90 18.14
CA SER A 284 1.93 -15.86 18.38
C SER A 284 0.61 -15.16 18.68
N SER A 285 0.65 -14.15 19.57
CA SER A 285 -0.53 -13.33 19.89
C SER A 285 -1.05 -12.57 18.66
N TRP A 286 -0.16 -12.07 17.81
CA TRP A 286 -0.56 -11.42 16.56
C TRP A 286 -1.35 -12.38 15.65
N PHE A 287 -0.84 -13.59 15.43
CA PHE A 287 -1.52 -14.60 14.60
C PHE A 287 -2.84 -15.05 15.22
N SER A 288 -2.87 -15.32 16.53
CA SER A 288 -4.09 -15.79 17.21
C SER A 288 -5.21 -14.76 17.14
N ILE A 289 -4.91 -13.47 17.17
CA ILE A 289 -5.92 -12.41 17.08
C ILE A 289 -6.37 -12.18 15.64
N ASN A 290 -5.44 -12.06 14.70
CA ASN A 290 -5.78 -11.75 13.31
C ASN A 290 -6.53 -12.89 12.61
N PHE A 291 -6.23 -14.15 12.97
CA PHE A 291 -6.89 -15.32 12.37
C PHE A 291 -7.91 -16.00 13.30
N GLY A 292 -7.85 -15.76 14.61
CA GLY A 292 -8.80 -16.30 15.58
C GLY A 292 -9.98 -15.38 15.92
N GLY A 293 -9.89 -14.08 15.65
CA GLY A 293 -10.97 -13.11 15.96
C GLY A 293 -12.33 -13.41 15.31
N GLY A 294 -12.32 -14.16 14.20
CA GLY A 294 -13.53 -14.64 13.52
C GLY A 294 -14.45 -15.48 14.40
N SER A 295 -13.90 -16.21 15.38
CA SER A 295 -14.68 -17.01 16.33
C SER A 295 -15.36 -16.17 17.40
N TYR A 296 -14.70 -15.12 17.88
CA TYR A 296 -15.21 -14.23 18.92
C TYR A 296 -16.37 -13.36 18.43
N GLN A 297 -16.34 -12.94 17.16
CA GLN A 297 -17.43 -12.18 16.54
C GLN A 297 -18.24 -13.04 15.56
N ASN A 298 -18.62 -14.24 15.99
CA ASN A 298 -19.37 -15.21 15.20
C ASN A 298 -20.63 -14.59 14.53
N TRP A 299 -21.35 -13.71 15.24
CA TRP A 299 -22.52 -12.98 14.73
C TRP A 299 -22.19 -12.04 13.55
N TYR A 300 -20.99 -11.47 13.53
CA TYR A 300 -20.51 -10.61 12.44
C TYR A 300 -19.93 -11.44 11.31
N PHE A 301 -19.19 -12.51 11.60
CA PHE A 301 -18.46 -13.33 10.63
C PHE A 301 -19.25 -14.52 10.03
N ASN A 302 -20.35 -14.96 10.64
CA ASN A 302 -21.13 -16.12 10.19
C ASN A 302 -22.63 -15.82 10.02
N THR A 303 -22.95 -14.72 9.33
CA THR A 303 -24.34 -14.43 8.91
C THR A 303 -24.71 -15.35 7.73
N ILE A 304 -25.64 -16.27 7.95
CA ILE A 304 -26.11 -17.24 6.95
C ILE A 304 -26.86 -16.48 5.83
N GLY A 305 -26.57 -16.79 4.56
CA GLY A 305 -27.28 -16.25 3.38
C GLY A 305 -26.80 -14.91 2.83
N VAL A 306 -25.92 -14.19 3.53
CA VAL A 306 -25.40 -12.86 3.09
C VAL A 306 -23.89 -12.91 2.79
N LYS A 307 -23.18 -13.93 3.27
CA LYS A 307 -21.70 -14.05 3.17
C LYS A 307 -21.27 -15.18 2.23
N SER A 308 -20.14 -14.95 1.56
CA SER A 308 -19.46 -15.90 0.67
C SER A 308 -18.68 -16.93 1.50
N TYR A 309 -19.01 -18.21 1.36
CA TYR A 309 -18.30 -19.29 2.07
C TYR A 309 -17.37 -20.09 1.13
N TYR A 310 -17.56 -19.92 -0.18
CA TYR A 310 -16.85 -20.69 -1.20
C TYR A 310 -16.06 -19.80 -2.14
N ILE A 311 -15.00 -20.36 -2.73
CA ILE A 311 -14.19 -19.70 -3.77
C ILE A 311 -15.04 -19.33 -5.00
N THR A 312 -16.20 -19.97 -5.19
CA THR A 312 -17.16 -19.65 -6.25
C THR A 312 -17.95 -18.37 -5.99
N ASP A 313 -17.99 -17.88 -4.75
CA ASP A 313 -18.80 -16.74 -4.35
C ASP A 313 -18.06 -15.40 -4.59
N ILE A 314 -17.42 -15.29 -5.76
CA ILE A 314 -16.67 -14.11 -6.20
C ILE A 314 -17.66 -13.03 -6.62
N ASN A 315 -17.35 -11.79 -6.27
CA ASN A 315 -18.13 -10.64 -6.70
C ASN A 315 -17.85 -10.32 -8.17
N VAL A 316 -18.84 -10.52 -9.04
CA VAL A 316 -18.71 -10.33 -10.50
C VAL A 316 -19.41 -9.07 -11.01
N TYR A 317 -19.62 -8.07 -10.15
CA TYR A 317 -20.14 -6.77 -10.61
C TYR A 317 -19.18 -6.07 -11.58
N LEU A 318 -19.75 -5.29 -12.50
CA LEU A 318 -19.05 -4.72 -13.66
C LEU A 318 -17.71 -4.02 -13.32
N PRO A 319 -17.60 -3.13 -12.32
CA PRO A 319 -16.31 -2.56 -11.92
C PRO A 319 -15.21 -3.58 -11.57
N VAL A 320 -15.55 -4.69 -10.92
CA VAL A 320 -14.56 -5.75 -10.60
C VAL A 320 -14.15 -6.54 -11.83
N LEU A 321 -15.09 -6.80 -12.74
CA LEU A 321 -14.76 -7.41 -14.05
C LEU A 321 -13.84 -6.49 -14.87
N ILE A 322 -14.10 -5.18 -14.87
CA ILE A 322 -13.23 -4.19 -15.52
C ILE A 322 -11.83 -4.21 -14.88
N GLN A 323 -11.72 -4.24 -13.55
CA GLN A 323 -10.44 -4.33 -12.86
C GLN A 323 -9.68 -5.62 -13.21
N ALA A 324 -10.36 -6.76 -13.25
CA ALA A 324 -9.76 -8.04 -13.66
C ALA A 324 -9.28 -7.99 -15.11
N ALA A 325 -10.09 -7.48 -16.03
CA ALA A 325 -9.72 -7.33 -17.44
C ALA A 325 -8.51 -6.39 -17.62
N LEU A 326 -8.48 -5.27 -16.89
CA LEU A 326 -7.34 -4.34 -16.89
C LEU A 326 -6.08 -5.00 -16.33
N ALA A 327 -6.18 -5.76 -15.24
CA ALA A 327 -5.06 -6.50 -14.67
C ALA A 327 -4.45 -7.47 -15.70
N LEU A 328 -5.29 -8.28 -16.36
CA LEU A 328 -4.86 -9.22 -17.41
C LEU A 328 -4.23 -8.49 -18.60
N TYR A 329 -4.85 -7.39 -19.06
CA TYR A 329 -4.30 -6.55 -20.13
C TYR A 329 -2.90 -6.04 -19.77
N TYR A 330 -2.70 -5.52 -18.56
CA TYR A 330 -1.42 -5.00 -18.11
C TYR A 330 -0.36 -6.09 -17.94
N LEU A 331 -0.73 -7.27 -17.41
CA LEU A 331 0.17 -8.42 -17.35
C LEU A 331 0.58 -8.89 -18.74
N GLY A 332 -0.35 -8.93 -19.70
CA GLY A 332 -0.07 -9.25 -21.10
C GLY A 332 0.90 -8.25 -21.74
N LYS A 333 0.68 -6.94 -21.55
CA LYS A 333 1.62 -5.90 -22.02
C LYS A 333 2.99 -5.99 -21.36
N LEU A 334 3.04 -6.34 -20.07
CA LEU A 334 4.30 -6.55 -19.35
C LEU A 334 5.09 -7.73 -19.93
N TYR A 335 4.40 -8.81 -20.32
CA TYR A 335 5.00 -9.97 -20.98
C TYR A 335 5.57 -9.64 -22.36
N VAL A 336 4.80 -8.93 -23.20
CA VAL A 336 5.27 -8.46 -24.52
C VAL A 336 6.53 -7.60 -24.38
N LEU A 337 6.60 -6.77 -23.34
CA LEU A 337 7.76 -5.92 -23.05
C LEU A 337 8.87 -6.62 -22.24
N ARG A 338 8.82 -7.95 -22.12
CA ARG A 338 9.80 -8.81 -21.45
C ARG A 338 10.18 -8.35 -20.04
N GLY A 339 9.25 -7.75 -19.31
CA GLY A 339 9.50 -7.25 -17.95
C GLY A 339 10.60 -6.19 -17.86
N THR A 340 10.86 -5.44 -18.94
CA THR A 340 11.82 -4.31 -18.93
C THR A 340 11.43 -3.26 -17.89
N LYS A 341 12.39 -2.41 -17.49
CA LYS A 341 12.13 -1.29 -16.56
C LYS A 341 10.97 -0.41 -17.04
N TYR A 342 10.95 -0.11 -18.34
CA TYR A 342 9.88 0.66 -18.96
C TYR A 342 8.54 -0.07 -18.83
N GLY A 343 8.49 -1.36 -19.20
CA GLY A 343 7.28 -2.18 -19.10
C GLY A 343 6.76 -2.30 -17.66
N PHE A 344 7.65 -2.50 -16.69
CA PHE A 344 7.27 -2.62 -15.28
C PHE A 344 6.68 -1.34 -14.73
N LEU A 345 7.33 -0.20 -14.98
CA LEU A 345 6.83 1.08 -14.48
C LEU A 345 5.57 1.57 -15.22
N ARG A 346 5.33 1.12 -16.46
CA ARG A 346 4.12 1.48 -17.22
C ARG A 346 2.94 0.56 -16.89
N TYR A 347 3.17 -0.74 -16.83
CA TYR A 347 2.12 -1.76 -16.77
C TYR A 347 2.19 -2.61 -15.51
N GLY A 348 3.38 -2.90 -14.98
CA GLY A 348 3.54 -3.70 -13.75
C GLY A 348 2.92 -3.03 -12.52
N ILE A 349 3.13 -1.72 -12.34
CA ILE A 349 2.50 -0.97 -11.23
C ILE A 349 0.98 -0.99 -11.36
N LEU A 350 0.44 -0.73 -12.55
CA LEU A 350 -1.01 -0.72 -12.79
C LEU A 350 -1.62 -2.12 -12.63
N ALA A 351 -0.90 -3.17 -13.03
CA ALA A 351 -1.29 -4.56 -12.78
C ALA A 351 -1.36 -4.84 -11.28
N LEU A 352 -0.36 -4.44 -10.50
CA LEU A 352 -0.35 -4.59 -9.04
C LEU A 352 -1.57 -3.93 -8.40
N LEU A 353 -1.82 -2.66 -8.74
CA LEU A 353 -2.96 -1.90 -8.19
C LEU A 353 -4.29 -2.59 -8.49
N ASN A 354 -4.51 -3.05 -9.73
CA ASN A 354 -5.77 -3.69 -10.11
C ASN A 354 -5.92 -5.09 -9.50
N MET A 355 -4.84 -5.89 -9.46
CA MET A 355 -4.86 -7.20 -8.81
C MET A 355 -5.18 -7.07 -7.32
N THR A 356 -4.54 -6.13 -6.62
CA THR A 356 -4.80 -5.95 -5.19
C THR A 356 -6.20 -5.41 -4.92
N CYS A 357 -6.72 -4.49 -5.73
CA CYS A 357 -8.12 -4.06 -5.62
C CYS A 357 -9.08 -5.24 -5.82
N PHE A 358 -8.84 -6.08 -6.83
CA PHE A 358 -9.63 -7.29 -7.09
C PHE A 358 -9.55 -8.26 -5.89
N CYS A 359 -8.36 -8.48 -5.36
CA CYS A 359 -8.15 -9.32 -4.17
C CYS A 359 -8.92 -8.76 -2.99
N VAL A 360 -8.68 -7.52 -2.56
CA VAL A 360 -9.26 -6.95 -1.33
C VAL A 360 -10.79 -6.93 -1.35
N VAL A 361 -11.41 -6.64 -2.50
CA VAL A 361 -12.88 -6.64 -2.64
C VAL A 361 -13.48 -8.04 -2.46
N ASN A 362 -12.78 -9.08 -2.89
CA ASN A 362 -13.24 -10.47 -2.79
C ASN A 362 -12.73 -11.17 -1.52
N GLU A 363 -11.60 -10.75 -0.99
CA GLU A 363 -10.96 -11.27 0.21
C GLU A 363 -11.80 -10.95 1.46
N TYR A 364 -12.35 -9.74 1.56
CA TYR A 364 -13.26 -9.42 2.67
C TYR A 364 -14.50 -10.32 2.64
N LYS A 365 -14.88 -10.87 1.49
CA LYS A 365 -15.97 -11.85 1.39
C LYS A 365 -15.50 -13.27 1.74
N LEU A 366 -14.29 -13.67 1.34
CA LEU A 366 -13.75 -15.02 1.49
C LEU A 366 -13.07 -15.30 2.85
N LEU A 367 -12.41 -14.31 3.46
CA LEU A 367 -11.75 -14.44 4.77
C LEU A 367 -12.66 -14.09 5.94
N SER A 368 -13.75 -13.34 5.69
CA SER A 368 -14.72 -12.97 6.75
C SER A 368 -15.81 -14.02 6.98
N SER A 369 -15.75 -15.18 6.33
CA SER A 369 -16.63 -16.32 6.57
C SER A 369 -15.98 -17.28 7.57
N GLY A 370 -16.36 -17.12 8.84
CA GLY A 370 -15.75 -17.80 9.99
C GLY A 370 -15.77 -19.34 9.94
N MET A 371 -16.60 -19.98 9.12
CA MET A 371 -16.62 -21.45 8.98
C MET A 371 -15.46 -22.03 8.15
N CYS A 372 -14.86 -21.26 7.22
CA CYS A 372 -13.83 -21.79 6.34
C CYS A 372 -12.47 -21.93 7.05
N CYS A 373 -12.10 -20.93 7.88
CA CYS A 373 -10.92 -21.02 8.76
C CYS A 373 -11.08 -22.08 9.86
N MET A 374 -12.30 -22.28 10.40
CA MET A 374 -12.52 -23.32 11.42
C MET A 374 -12.22 -24.73 10.91
N LYS A 375 -12.57 -25.07 9.66
CA LYS A 375 -12.32 -26.42 9.10
C LYS A 375 -10.87 -26.68 8.70
N LEU A 376 -10.11 -25.63 8.37
CA LEU A 376 -8.69 -25.73 8.02
C LEU A 376 -7.81 -25.82 9.27
N LEU A 377 -8.16 -25.13 10.36
CA LEU A 377 -7.44 -25.18 11.63
C LEU A 377 -7.89 -26.31 12.57
N SER A 378 -9.12 -26.83 12.46
CA SER A 378 -9.57 -27.99 13.25
C SER A 378 -9.01 -29.34 12.78
N ARG A 379 -8.18 -29.33 11.72
CA ARG A 379 -7.49 -30.51 11.18
C ARG A 379 -5.98 -30.49 11.42
N PHE A 380 -5.47 -29.58 12.24
CA PHE A 380 -4.08 -29.56 12.70
C PHE A 380 -4.01 -29.64 14.23
#